data_AF-A0A2M6NSI6-F1
#
_entry.id   AF-A0A2M6NSI6-F1
#
_cell.length_a   1.000
_cell.length_b   1.000
_cell.length_c   1.000
_cell.angle_alpha   90.00
_cell.angle_beta   90.00
_cell.angle_gamma   90.00
#
_symmetry.space_group_name_H-M   'P 1'
#
loop_
_entity.id
_entity.type
_entity.pdbx_description
1 polymer ?
#
loop_
_entity_poly.entity_id
_entity_poly.type
_entity_poly.pdbx_seq_one_letter_code
_entity_poly.pdbx_strand_id
1 'polypeptide(L)'
;SFWESPYRAGGFLNFSLYIIFAVLTFLIIKGKDWLKLWKFSLIIGVLVSLVAVMQYFKVFSQHLIPYEGRPPSTFGNTIFLGIYLLFSVFMGLNLFLKEKQKVKKILYLLALLLFLFVILITGSRAVYFGLLIGFTYFILFFPKKQRLVVLLKILFILLLIVGVYGVYYLNTAPKLPDYLQKNKTAQQVFSRLSVDLLSDPRFSAWQIALEAIKEKPILGWGPENFSIAF
;
A
#
# COMPACT_ATOMS: atom_id res chain seq x y z
N SER A 1 -1.99 17.16 -21.12
CA SER A 1 -3.22 17.95 -21.31
C SER A 1 -3.43 18.90 -20.12
N PHE A 2 -3.94 20.13 -20.32
CA PHE A 2 -4.20 21.05 -19.19
C PHE A 2 -5.31 20.49 -18.27
N TRP A 3 -6.39 19.98 -18.87
CA TRP A 3 -7.55 19.41 -18.18
C TRP A 3 -7.55 17.87 -18.13
N GLU A 4 -7.00 17.22 -19.17
CA GLU A 4 -7.14 15.78 -19.46
C GLU A 4 -8.60 15.34 -19.73
N SER A 5 -8.86 14.02 -19.74
CA SER A 5 -10.18 13.42 -19.91
C SER A 5 -11.08 13.80 -18.74
N PRO A 6 -12.34 14.19 -18.99
CA PRO A 6 -13.31 14.46 -17.92
C PRO A 6 -13.50 13.30 -16.94
N TYR A 7 -13.20 12.06 -17.35
CA TYR A 7 -13.38 10.86 -16.53
C TYR A 7 -12.25 10.61 -15.53
N ARG A 8 -11.05 11.14 -15.78
CA ARG A 8 -9.85 10.91 -14.96
C ARG A 8 -9.34 12.19 -14.32
N ALA A 9 -9.50 13.32 -15.02
CA ALA A 9 -9.09 14.65 -14.62
C ALA A 9 -7.63 14.71 -14.12
N GLY A 10 -6.72 13.87 -14.62
CA GLY A 10 -5.31 13.87 -14.21
C GLY A 10 -4.46 14.92 -14.94
N GLY A 11 -5.08 16.00 -15.42
CA GLY A 11 -4.40 17.09 -16.12
C GLY A 11 -3.51 17.94 -15.22
N PHE A 12 -2.71 18.81 -15.85
CA PHE A 12 -1.82 19.75 -15.16
C PHE A 12 -2.54 20.59 -14.08
N LEU A 13 -3.79 20.99 -14.33
CA LEU A 13 -4.56 21.78 -13.37
C LEU A 13 -4.73 21.03 -12.03
N ASN A 14 -5.16 19.77 -12.06
CA ASN A 14 -5.39 19.00 -10.83
C ASN A 14 -4.10 18.73 -10.08
N PHE A 15 -3.00 18.42 -10.78
CA PHE A 15 -1.69 18.32 -10.14
C PHE A 15 -1.27 19.63 -9.47
N SER A 16 -1.49 20.76 -10.14
CA SER A 16 -1.20 22.09 -9.58
C SER A 16 -2.03 22.38 -8.33
N LEU A 17 -3.32 22.00 -8.34
CA LEU A 17 -4.20 22.14 -7.18
C LEU A 17 -3.76 21.28 -6.00
N TYR A 18 -3.27 20.05 -6.23
CA TYR A 18 -2.70 19.22 -5.16
C TYR A 18 -1.45 19.84 -4.56
N ILE A 19 -0.57 20.43 -5.38
CA ILE A 19 0.63 21.13 -4.90
C ILE A 19 0.23 22.36 -4.07
N ILE A 20 -0.68 23.18 -4.58
CA ILE A 20 -1.19 24.37 -3.87
C ILE A 20 -1.82 23.95 -2.54
N PHE A 21 -2.66 22.91 -2.54
CA PHE A 21 -3.26 22.38 -1.33
C PHE A 21 -2.22 21.92 -0.31
N ALA A 22 -1.17 21.22 -0.75
CA ALA A 22 -0.09 20.77 0.12
C ALA A 22 0.69 21.96 0.73
N VAL A 23 0.99 22.98 -0.06
CA VAL A 23 1.66 24.21 0.40
C VAL A 23 0.79 24.96 1.41
N LEU A 24 -0.49 25.16 1.11
CA LEU A 24 -1.42 25.82 2.03
C LEU A 24 -1.58 25.05 3.33
N THR A 25 -1.71 23.72 3.25
CA THR A 25 -1.74 22.83 4.42
C THR A 25 -0.49 23.00 5.28
N PHE A 26 0.69 23.04 4.67
CA PHE A 26 1.95 23.26 5.38
C PHE A 26 2.02 24.63 6.06
N LEU A 27 1.55 25.69 5.40
CA LEU A 27 1.57 27.06 5.93
C LEU A 27 0.56 27.29 7.06
N ILE A 28 -0.61 26.66 6.98
CA ILE A 28 -1.71 26.86 7.93
C ILE A 28 -1.54 25.98 9.18
N ILE A 29 -1.05 24.74 9.02
CA ILE A 29 -1.07 23.74 10.08
C ILE A 29 0.13 23.88 10.99
N LYS A 30 -0.15 24.25 12.25
CA LYS A 30 0.87 24.39 13.29
C LYS A 30 1.35 23.03 13.79
N GLY A 31 2.59 22.98 14.29
CA GLY A 31 3.24 21.76 14.84
C GLY A 31 2.35 20.95 15.79
N LYS A 32 1.58 21.62 16.65
CA LYS A 32 0.68 20.99 17.63
C LYS A 32 -0.53 20.27 17.00
N ASP A 33 -0.97 20.69 15.83
CA ASP A 33 -2.18 20.18 15.18
C ASP A 33 -1.89 18.95 14.30
N TRP A 34 -0.64 18.77 13.87
CA TRP A 34 -0.21 17.56 13.16
C TRP A 34 -0.55 16.26 13.90
N LEU A 35 -0.39 16.23 15.22
CA LEU A 35 -0.74 15.03 16.00
C LEU A 35 -2.24 14.71 15.93
N LYS A 36 -3.11 15.74 15.85
CA LYS A 36 -4.56 15.53 15.70
C LYS A 36 -4.87 14.96 14.32
N LEU A 37 -4.24 15.51 13.27
CA LEU A 37 -4.41 15.02 11.90
C LEU A 37 -3.94 13.59 11.73
N TRP A 38 -2.78 13.23 12.31
CA TRP A 38 -2.29 11.86 12.27
C TRP A 38 -3.25 10.88 12.95
N LYS A 39 -3.80 11.25 14.11
CA LYS A 39 -4.81 10.44 14.80
C LYS A 39 -6.11 10.34 14.01
N PHE A 40 -6.57 11.44 13.43
CA PHE A 40 -7.75 11.46 12.59
C PHE A 40 -7.57 10.57 11.36
N SER A 41 -6.45 10.71 10.65
CA SER A 41 -6.09 9.85 9.52
C SER A 41 -6.03 8.39 9.92
N LEU A 42 -5.53 8.06 11.12
CA LEU A 42 -5.52 6.69 11.63
C LEU A 42 -6.95 6.16 11.85
N ILE A 43 -7.84 6.98 12.41
CA ILE A 43 -9.26 6.62 12.62
C ILE A 43 -9.93 6.37 11.27
N ILE A 44 -9.74 7.25 10.29
CA ILE A 44 -10.26 7.04 8.93
C ILE A 44 -9.67 5.75 8.33
N GLY A 45 -8.37 5.49 8.53
CA GLY A 45 -7.71 4.24 8.19
C GLY A 45 -8.41 3.00 8.75
N VAL A 46 -8.81 3.06 10.02
CA VAL A 46 -9.58 1.98 10.67
C VAL A 46 -10.94 1.82 10.01
N LEU A 47 -11.69 2.91 9.79
CA LEU A 47 -13.02 2.85 9.19
C LEU A 47 -12.99 2.24 7.77
N VAL A 48 -12.09 2.71 6.90
CA VAL A 48 -11.96 2.13 5.55
C VAL A 48 -11.45 0.70 5.58
N SER A 49 -10.62 0.34 6.57
CA SER A 49 -10.18 -1.05 6.74
C SER A 49 -11.34 -1.95 7.18
N LEU A 50 -12.21 -1.48 8.07
CA LEU A 50 -13.41 -2.22 8.47
C LEU A 50 -14.35 -2.45 7.28
N VAL A 51 -14.52 -1.45 6.40
CA VAL A 51 -15.28 -1.63 5.15
C VAL A 51 -14.65 -2.70 4.25
N ALA A 52 -13.32 -2.73 4.13
CA ALA A 52 -12.62 -3.77 3.37
C ALA A 52 -12.82 -5.17 3.98
N VAL A 53 -12.83 -5.27 5.32
CA VAL A 53 -13.09 -6.52 6.04
C VAL A 53 -14.53 -6.99 5.83
N MET A 54 -15.51 -6.09 5.90
CA MET A 54 -16.91 -6.42 5.61
C MET A 54 -17.08 -6.93 4.17
N GLN A 55 -16.46 -6.25 3.20
CA GLN A 55 -16.41 -6.72 1.81
C GLN A 55 -15.81 -8.12 1.71
N TYR A 56 -14.63 -8.34 2.31
CA TYR A 56 -13.93 -9.63 2.26
C TYR A 56 -14.76 -10.80 2.81
N PHE A 57 -15.49 -10.59 3.92
CA PHE A 57 -16.41 -11.59 4.47
C PHE A 57 -17.80 -11.58 3.81
N LYS A 58 -18.00 -10.78 2.76
CA LYS A 58 -19.24 -10.56 2.02
C LYS A 58 -20.41 -10.02 2.85
N VAL A 59 -20.11 -9.44 4.01
CA VAL A 59 -21.08 -8.78 4.89
C VAL A 59 -21.48 -7.43 4.27
N PHE A 60 -22.79 -7.15 4.20
CA PHE A 60 -23.34 -5.94 3.57
C PHE A 60 -22.90 -5.70 2.11
N SER A 61 -22.44 -6.74 1.41
CA SER A 61 -21.88 -6.63 0.05
C SER A 61 -22.83 -5.97 -0.95
N GLN A 62 -24.15 -6.13 -0.79
CA GLN A 62 -25.18 -5.49 -1.61
C GLN A 62 -25.27 -3.96 -1.47
N HIS A 63 -24.76 -3.38 -0.38
CA HIS A 63 -24.78 -1.93 -0.12
C HIS A 63 -23.41 -1.27 -0.33
N LEU A 64 -22.38 -2.06 -0.63
CA LEU A 64 -21.02 -1.59 -0.83
C LEU A 64 -20.67 -1.61 -2.31
N ILE A 65 -19.59 -0.92 -2.68
CA ILE A 65 -19.09 -0.90 -4.06
C ILE A 65 -18.88 -2.35 -4.54
N PRO A 66 -19.54 -2.78 -5.62
CA PRO A 66 -19.35 -4.11 -6.20
C PRO A 66 -17.90 -4.30 -6.64
N TYR A 67 -17.38 -5.50 -6.43
CA TYR A 67 -16.00 -5.81 -6.80
C TYR A 67 -15.83 -7.31 -7.06
N GLU A 68 -14.79 -7.65 -7.82
CA GLU A 68 -14.39 -9.04 -8.04
C GLU A 68 -13.04 -9.34 -7.39
N GLY A 69 -12.96 -10.48 -6.71
CA GLY A 69 -11.75 -10.96 -6.06
C GLY A 69 -11.39 -10.19 -4.79
N ARG A 70 -10.77 -9.01 -4.94
CA ARG A 70 -10.03 -8.34 -3.85
C ARG A 70 -10.77 -7.08 -3.38
N PRO A 71 -10.95 -6.87 -2.06
CA PRO A 71 -11.80 -5.80 -1.53
C PRO A 71 -11.18 -4.41 -1.76
N PRO A 72 -11.85 -3.49 -2.46
CA PRO A 72 -11.34 -2.14 -2.71
C PRO A 72 -11.67 -1.12 -1.59
N SER A 73 -12.51 -1.48 -0.63
CA SER A 73 -13.14 -0.56 0.32
C SER A 73 -13.85 0.60 -0.40
N THR A 74 -13.96 1.74 0.27
CA THR A 74 -14.48 3.01 -0.27
C THR A 74 -13.58 3.63 -1.34
N PHE A 75 -12.37 3.09 -1.58
CA PHE A 75 -11.45 3.61 -2.60
C PHE A 75 -11.80 3.18 -4.01
N GLY A 76 -12.65 2.16 -4.20
CA GLY A 76 -12.96 1.58 -5.52
C GLY A 76 -11.76 0.89 -6.21
N ASN A 77 -10.57 0.95 -5.62
CA ASN A 77 -9.35 0.34 -6.15
C ASN A 77 -8.48 -0.25 -5.02
N THR A 78 -8.16 -1.54 -5.14
CA THR A 78 -7.36 -2.29 -4.14
C THR A 78 -5.92 -1.80 -4.00
N ILE A 79 -5.33 -1.27 -5.07
CA ILE A 79 -3.96 -0.74 -5.06
C ILE A 79 -3.94 0.59 -4.30
N PHE A 80 -4.89 1.49 -4.56
CA PHE A 80 -4.99 2.76 -3.84
C PHE A 80 -5.26 2.56 -2.35
N LEU A 81 -6.17 1.65 -1.99
CA LEU A 81 -6.38 1.26 -0.60
C LEU A 81 -5.07 0.77 0.04
N GLY A 82 -4.34 -0.12 -0.63
CA GLY A 82 -3.09 -0.65 -0.12
C GLY A 82 -2.01 0.43 0.08
N ILE A 83 -1.87 1.38 -0.85
CA ILE A 83 -0.93 2.51 -0.73
C ILE A 83 -1.31 3.43 0.45
N TYR A 84 -2.61 3.73 0.60
CA TYR A 84 -3.10 4.54 1.71
C TYR A 84 -2.85 3.87 3.07
N LEU A 85 -3.10 2.56 3.17
CA LEU A 85 -2.85 1.80 4.40
C LEU A 85 -1.36 1.61 4.68
N LEU A 86 -0.52 1.48 3.65
CA LEU A 86 0.94 1.42 3.79
C LEU A 86 1.47 2.62 4.56
N PHE A 87 1.04 3.83 4.15
CA PHE A 87 1.39 5.05 4.86
C PHE A 87 0.84 5.03 6.30
N SER A 88 -0.41 4.59 6.47
CA SER A 88 -1.08 4.49 7.78
C SER A 88 -0.40 3.51 8.75
N VAL A 89 0.23 2.44 8.26
CA VAL A 89 1.01 1.48 9.06
C VAL A 89 2.19 2.18 9.73
N PHE A 90 3.02 2.91 8.99
CA PHE A 90 4.20 3.56 9.59
C PHE A 90 3.81 4.69 10.54
N MET A 91 2.72 5.39 10.25
CA MET A 91 2.18 6.41 11.16
C MET A 91 1.64 5.80 12.46
N GLY A 92 0.84 4.73 12.35
CA GLY A 92 0.34 3.98 13.49
C GLY A 92 1.47 3.39 14.33
N LEU A 93 2.55 2.91 13.69
CA LEU A 93 3.72 2.38 14.37
C LEU A 93 4.44 3.45 15.19
N ASN A 94 4.63 4.64 14.61
CA ASN A 94 5.22 5.78 15.32
C ASN A 94 4.36 6.22 16.52
N LEU A 95 3.03 6.24 16.38
CA LEU A 95 2.11 6.53 17.50
C LEU A 95 2.18 5.44 18.59
N PHE A 96 2.16 4.16 18.19
CA PHE A 96 2.27 3.00 19.09
C PHE A 96 3.55 3.03 19.94
N LEU A 97 4.69 3.35 19.32
CA LEU A 97 5.98 3.36 20.00
C LEU A 97 6.17 4.56 20.95
N LYS A 98 5.50 5.69 20.68
CA LYS A 98 5.53 6.89 21.54
C LYS A 98 4.50 6.84 22.66
N GLU A 99 3.45 6.03 22.53
CA GLU A 99 2.36 5.96 23.49
C GLU A 99 2.76 5.24 24.79
N LYS A 100 2.44 5.88 25.91
CA LYS A 100 2.69 5.34 27.26
C LYS A 100 1.43 4.73 27.87
N GLN A 101 0.25 5.22 27.49
CA GLN A 101 -1.02 4.74 28.03
C GLN A 101 -1.37 3.36 27.46
N LYS A 102 -1.49 2.35 28.33
CA LYS A 102 -1.70 0.94 27.93
C LYS A 102 -2.90 0.75 26.97
N VAL A 103 -4.04 1.36 27.28
CA VAL A 103 -5.26 1.22 26.45
C VAL A 103 -5.04 1.78 25.04
N LYS A 104 -4.56 3.02 24.91
CA LYS A 104 -4.26 3.61 23.60
C LYS A 104 -3.22 2.82 22.83
N LYS A 105 -2.22 2.29 23.54
CA LYS A 105 -1.19 1.44 22.93
C LYS A 105 -1.78 0.16 22.36
N ILE A 106 -2.73 -0.48 23.05
CA ILE A 106 -3.46 -1.64 22.52
C ILE A 106 -4.30 -1.24 21.31
N LEU A 107 -5.01 -0.11 21.36
CA LEU A 107 -5.81 0.37 20.21
C LEU A 107 -4.94 0.61 18.97
N TYR A 108 -3.76 1.23 19.11
CA TYR A 108 -2.83 1.41 17.99
C TYR A 108 -2.31 0.07 17.46
N LEU A 109 -2.03 -0.91 18.34
CA LEU A 109 -1.63 -2.25 17.91
C LEU A 109 -2.74 -2.94 17.12
N LEU A 110 -3.99 -2.88 17.59
CA LEU A 110 -5.14 -3.45 16.88
C LEU A 110 -5.35 -2.79 15.52
N ALA A 111 -5.21 -1.46 15.43
CA ALA A 111 -5.27 -0.74 14.17
C ALA A 111 -4.15 -1.20 13.20
N LEU A 112 -2.92 -1.38 13.69
CA LEU A 112 -1.81 -1.88 12.87
C LEU A 112 -2.07 -3.30 12.34
N LEU A 113 -2.54 -4.20 13.20
CA LEU A 113 -2.88 -5.57 12.79
C LEU A 113 -4.00 -5.57 11.74
N LEU A 114 -5.02 -4.72 11.92
CA LEU A 114 -6.08 -4.53 10.95
C LEU A 114 -5.54 -4.01 9.61
N PHE A 115 -4.66 -3.00 9.61
CA PHE A 115 -4.08 -2.47 8.38
C PHE A 115 -3.23 -3.50 7.65
N LEU A 116 -2.39 -4.25 8.38
CA LEU A 116 -1.58 -5.32 7.80
C LEU A 116 -2.46 -6.43 7.22
N PHE A 117 -3.54 -6.80 7.90
CA PHE A 117 -4.52 -7.75 7.39
C PHE A 117 -5.19 -7.26 6.10
N VAL A 118 -5.65 -6.00 6.07
CA VAL A 118 -6.28 -5.44 4.88
C VAL A 118 -5.28 -5.31 3.72
N ILE A 119 -4.04 -4.91 3.99
CA ILE A 119 -2.96 -4.93 2.99
C ILE A 119 -2.77 -6.34 2.42
N LEU A 120 -2.77 -7.38 3.26
CA LEU A 120 -2.64 -8.77 2.81
C LEU A 120 -3.77 -9.19 1.86
N ILE A 121 -5.02 -8.90 2.21
CA ILE A 121 -6.16 -9.29 1.35
C ILE A 121 -6.28 -8.41 0.09
N THR A 122 -5.69 -7.20 0.08
CA THR A 122 -5.59 -6.39 -1.15
C THR A 122 -4.67 -7.02 -2.19
N GLY A 123 -3.72 -7.87 -1.80
CA GLY A 123 -2.88 -8.63 -2.76
C GLY A 123 -2.00 -7.75 -3.66
N SER A 124 -1.63 -6.54 -3.23
CA SER A 124 -0.83 -5.60 -4.04
C SER A 124 0.68 -5.83 -3.84
N ARG A 125 1.34 -6.37 -4.88
CA ARG A 125 2.80 -6.63 -4.88
C ARG A 125 3.60 -5.37 -4.51
N ALA A 126 3.27 -4.23 -5.12
CA ALA A 126 3.94 -2.96 -4.87
C ALA A 126 3.83 -2.52 -3.41
N VAL A 127 2.70 -2.77 -2.76
CA VAL A 127 2.48 -2.44 -1.35
C VAL A 127 3.27 -3.37 -0.44
N TYR A 128 3.40 -4.65 -0.78
CA TYR A 128 4.27 -5.58 -0.05
C TYR A 128 5.73 -5.18 -0.13
N PHE A 129 6.21 -4.79 -1.32
CA PHE A 129 7.55 -4.21 -1.47
C PHE A 129 7.70 -2.90 -0.69
N GLY A 130 6.67 -2.05 -0.67
CA GLY A 130 6.65 -0.84 0.14
C GLY A 130 6.76 -1.12 1.64
N LEU A 131 6.06 -2.15 2.15
CA LEU A 131 6.21 -2.59 3.54
C LEU A 131 7.63 -3.09 3.80
N LEU A 132 8.17 -3.94 2.91
CA LEU A 132 9.51 -4.47 3.01
C LEU A 132 10.58 -3.36 3.11
N ILE A 133 10.57 -2.43 2.16
CA ILE A 133 11.52 -1.32 2.10
C ILE A 133 11.30 -0.39 3.30
N GLY A 134 10.06 -0.04 3.61
CA GLY A 134 9.73 0.86 4.71
C GLY A 134 10.10 0.28 6.08
N PHE A 135 9.88 -1.00 6.32
CA PHE A 135 10.32 -1.66 7.56
C PHE A 135 11.84 -1.79 7.62
N THR A 136 12.51 -2.08 6.50
CA THR A 136 13.97 -2.09 6.42
C THR A 136 14.53 -0.73 6.80
N TYR A 137 14.03 0.34 6.19
CA TYR A 137 14.40 1.71 6.52
C TYR A 137 14.12 2.03 8.00
N PHE A 138 12.91 1.73 8.47
CA PHE A 138 12.52 1.95 9.85
C PHE A 138 13.49 1.27 10.83
N ILE A 139 13.85 0.02 10.58
CA ILE A 139 14.74 -0.77 11.44
C ILE A 139 16.18 -0.25 11.43
N LEU A 140 16.70 0.16 10.27
CA LEU A 140 18.06 0.67 10.14
C LEU A 140 18.21 2.03 10.83
N PHE A 141 17.23 2.92 10.68
CA PHE A 141 17.33 4.32 11.10
C PHE A 141 16.58 4.66 12.38
N PHE A 142 15.95 3.70 13.07
CA PHE A 142 15.24 4.00 14.32
C PHE A 142 16.23 4.49 15.40
N PRO A 143 16.09 5.73 15.92
CA PRO A 143 17.14 6.39 16.70
C PRO A 143 17.24 5.90 18.15
N LYS A 144 16.47 4.90 18.57
CA LYS A 144 16.43 4.43 19.97
C LYS A 144 16.89 2.98 20.10
N LYS A 145 17.89 2.76 20.96
CA LYS A 145 18.34 1.42 21.41
C LYS A 145 17.39 0.88 22.49
N GLN A 146 16.11 0.67 22.16
CA GLN A 146 15.15 0.01 23.05
C GLN A 146 15.20 -1.50 22.81
N ARG A 147 15.09 -2.32 23.88
CA ARG A 147 15.00 -3.79 23.76
C ARG A 147 13.93 -4.23 22.76
N LEU A 148 12.78 -3.54 22.75
CA LEU A 148 11.70 -3.78 21.79
C LEU A 148 12.14 -3.59 20.33
N VAL A 149 12.95 -2.58 20.04
CA VAL A 149 13.43 -2.30 18.68
C VAL A 149 14.35 -3.43 18.22
N VAL A 150 15.27 -3.90 19.08
CA VAL A 150 16.15 -5.05 18.79
C VAL A 150 15.33 -6.31 18.50
N LEU A 151 14.31 -6.60 19.31
CA LEU A 151 13.39 -7.72 19.08
C LEU A 151 12.67 -7.60 17.73
N LEU A 152 12.18 -6.40 17.39
CA LEU A 152 11.56 -6.14 16.09
C LEU A 152 12.53 -6.36 14.92
N LYS A 153 13.84 -6.04 15.08
CA LYS A 153 14.86 -6.34 14.05
C LYS A 153 14.99 -7.84 13.83
N ILE A 154 15.10 -8.62 14.91
CA ILE A 154 15.25 -10.07 14.84
C ILE A 154 14.01 -10.70 14.19
N LEU A 155 12.81 -10.29 14.63
CA LEU A 155 11.55 -10.78 14.07
C LEU A 155 11.41 -10.44 12.59
N PHE A 156 11.85 -9.24 12.18
CA PHE A 156 11.85 -8.84 10.79
C PHE A 156 12.83 -9.66 9.94
N ILE A 157 14.06 -9.89 10.41
CA ILE A 157 15.02 -10.74 9.70
C ILE A 157 14.48 -12.16 9.55
N LEU A 158 13.88 -12.72 10.60
CA LEU A 158 13.23 -14.03 10.53
C LEU A 158 12.09 -14.03 9.49
N LEU A 159 11.24 -13.00 9.50
CA LEU A 159 10.17 -12.84 8.53
C LEU A 159 10.71 -12.73 7.08
N LEU A 160 11.84 -12.05 6.89
CA LEU A 160 12.51 -11.97 5.58
C LEU A 160 13.01 -13.33 5.11
N ILE A 161 13.67 -14.09 5.98
CA ILE A 161 14.17 -15.42 5.66
C ILE A 161 13.00 -16.33 5.27
N VAL A 162 11.92 -16.31 6.06
CA VAL A 162 10.70 -17.08 5.77
C VAL A 162 10.04 -16.60 4.46
N GLY A 163 9.98 -15.29 4.22
CA GLY A 163 9.41 -14.72 3.00
C GLY A 163 10.20 -15.10 1.75
N VAL A 164 11.52 -14.99 1.79
CA VAL A 164 12.42 -15.38 0.69
C VAL A 164 12.33 -16.88 0.42
N TYR A 165 12.38 -17.71 1.47
CA TYR A 165 12.22 -19.15 1.34
C TYR A 165 10.84 -19.51 0.78
N GLY A 166 9.78 -18.82 1.22
CA GLY A 166 8.42 -18.99 0.71
C GLY A 166 8.35 -18.68 -0.79
N VAL A 167 8.89 -17.54 -1.24
CA VAL A 167 8.95 -17.20 -2.67
C VAL A 167 9.78 -18.24 -3.45
N TYR A 168 10.94 -18.64 -2.93
CA TYR A 168 11.77 -19.67 -3.57
C TYR A 168 11.00 -20.99 -3.74
N TYR A 169 10.37 -21.48 -2.66
CA TYR A 169 9.57 -22.71 -2.68
C TYR A 169 8.40 -22.60 -3.67
N LEU A 170 7.70 -21.47 -3.72
CA LEU A 170 6.57 -21.28 -4.64
C LEU A 170 6.96 -21.33 -6.12
N ASN A 171 8.18 -20.91 -6.46
CA ASN A 171 8.65 -20.86 -7.85
C ASN A 171 9.43 -22.13 -8.27
N THR A 172 9.73 -23.03 -7.34
CA THR A 172 10.51 -24.26 -7.61
C THR A 172 9.72 -25.54 -7.30
N ALA A 173 8.75 -25.49 -6.40
CA ALA A 173 7.95 -26.64 -6.03
C ALA A 173 6.95 -26.98 -7.14
N PRO A 174 6.79 -28.28 -7.50
CA PRO A 174 5.88 -28.69 -8.55
C PRO A 174 4.40 -28.49 -8.18
N LYS A 175 4.07 -28.55 -6.89
CA LYS A 175 2.71 -28.30 -6.36
C LYS A 175 2.76 -27.67 -4.98
N LEU A 176 1.82 -26.75 -4.73
CA LEU A 176 1.54 -26.21 -3.40
C LEU A 176 0.97 -27.31 -2.48
N PRO A 177 1.27 -27.30 -1.17
CA PRO A 177 0.58 -28.16 -0.20
C PRO A 177 -0.94 -28.00 -0.20
N ASP A 178 -1.69 -29.09 -0.01
CA ASP A 178 -3.15 -29.11 -0.11
C ASP A 178 -3.87 -28.11 0.80
N TYR A 179 -3.33 -27.88 2.00
CA TYR A 179 -3.92 -26.91 2.95
C TYR A 179 -3.82 -25.47 2.44
N LEU A 180 -2.79 -25.12 1.66
CA LEU A 180 -2.67 -23.81 1.03
C LEU A 180 -3.55 -23.71 -0.21
N GLN A 181 -3.72 -24.82 -0.95
CA GLN A 181 -4.63 -24.86 -2.09
C GLN A 181 -6.10 -24.70 -1.65
N LYS A 182 -6.50 -25.24 -0.50
CA LYS A 182 -7.88 -25.11 -0.03
C LYS A 182 -8.22 -23.70 0.47
N ASN A 183 -7.22 -22.89 0.84
CA ASN A 183 -7.41 -21.54 1.34
C ASN A 183 -7.35 -20.51 0.20
N LYS A 184 -8.51 -19.98 -0.19
CA LYS A 184 -8.65 -18.98 -1.26
C LYS A 184 -7.74 -17.76 -1.07
N THR A 185 -7.58 -17.29 0.16
CA THR A 185 -6.77 -16.11 0.48
C THR A 185 -5.29 -16.42 0.37
N ALA A 186 -4.88 -17.60 0.84
CA ALA A 186 -3.52 -18.07 0.66
C ALA A 186 -3.17 -18.19 -0.84
N GLN A 187 -4.05 -18.83 -1.63
CA GLN A 187 -3.90 -18.90 -3.09
C GLN A 187 -3.81 -17.51 -3.74
N GLN A 188 -4.66 -16.58 -3.32
CA GLN A 188 -4.66 -15.21 -3.85
C GLN A 188 -3.36 -14.49 -3.50
N VAL A 189 -2.80 -14.66 -2.31
CA VAL A 189 -1.51 -14.05 -1.94
C VAL A 189 -0.38 -14.73 -2.72
N PHE A 190 -0.35 -16.05 -2.79
CA PHE A 190 0.74 -16.81 -3.42
C PHE A 190 0.77 -16.67 -4.95
N SER A 191 -0.37 -16.65 -5.63
CA SER A 191 -0.44 -16.31 -7.06
C SER A 191 0.10 -14.91 -7.37
N ARG A 192 0.17 -14.04 -6.36
CA ARG A 192 0.80 -12.71 -6.48
C ARG A 192 2.27 -12.72 -6.07
N LEU A 193 2.82 -13.80 -5.56
CA LEU A 193 4.24 -13.93 -5.26
C LEU A 193 4.99 -14.76 -6.32
N SER A 194 4.28 -15.38 -7.27
CA SER A 194 4.90 -16.03 -8.42
C SER A 194 5.64 -15.01 -9.29
N VAL A 195 6.85 -15.39 -9.70
CA VAL A 195 7.79 -14.57 -10.46
C VAL A 195 7.78 -15.06 -11.91
N ASP A 196 6.64 -14.90 -12.59
CA ASP A 196 6.63 -14.96 -14.04
C ASP A 196 6.75 -13.53 -14.56
N LEU A 197 8.00 -13.08 -14.69
CA LEU A 197 8.33 -11.73 -15.14
C LEU A 197 8.15 -11.59 -16.66
N LEU A 198 8.31 -12.67 -17.43
CA LEU A 198 8.33 -12.63 -18.89
C LEU A 198 6.92 -12.47 -19.51
N SER A 199 5.87 -12.88 -18.80
CA SER A 199 4.48 -12.69 -19.23
C SER A 199 3.87 -11.35 -18.81
N ASP A 200 4.65 -10.48 -18.16
CA ASP A 200 4.12 -9.22 -17.64
C ASP A 200 4.04 -8.15 -18.74
N PRO A 201 2.83 -7.68 -19.13
CA PRO A 201 2.66 -6.70 -20.21
C PRO A 201 3.33 -5.36 -19.90
N ARG A 202 3.73 -5.12 -18.65
CA ARG A 202 4.46 -3.91 -18.25
C ARG A 202 5.83 -3.81 -18.91
N PHE A 203 6.50 -4.92 -19.23
CA PHE A 203 7.80 -4.87 -19.92
C PHE A 203 7.67 -4.25 -21.31
N SER A 204 6.65 -4.65 -22.08
CA SER A 204 6.34 -4.06 -23.38
C SER A 204 5.97 -2.57 -23.24
N ALA A 205 5.15 -2.23 -22.24
CA ALA A 205 4.79 -0.83 -21.99
C ALA A 205 6.00 0.04 -21.62
N TRP A 206 6.99 -0.50 -20.89
CA TRP A 206 8.22 0.22 -20.55
C TRP A 206 9.13 0.44 -21.76
N GLN A 207 9.19 -0.50 -22.70
CA GLN A 207 9.93 -0.32 -23.95
C GLN A 207 9.34 0.84 -24.76
N ILE A 208 8.02 0.87 -24.92
CA ILE A 208 7.30 1.96 -25.59
C ILE A 208 7.50 3.28 -24.85
N ALA A 209 7.45 3.27 -23.51
CA ALA A 209 7.70 4.46 -22.70
C ALA A 209 9.11 5.05 -22.96
N LEU A 210 10.13 4.20 -23.13
CA LEU A 210 11.49 4.64 -23.43
C LEU A 210 11.61 5.26 -24.82
N GLU A 211 10.88 4.74 -25.81
CA GLU A 211 10.80 5.31 -27.16
C GLU A 211 10.08 6.66 -27.14
N ALA A 212 8.93 6.75 -26.48
CA ALA A 212 8.18 7.98 -26.27
C ALA A 212 9.01 9.10 -25.61
N ILE A 213 9.88 8.76 -24.65
CA ILE A 213 10.80 9.71 -24.02
C ILE A 213 11.84 10.23 -25.02
N LYS A 214 12.38 9.35 -25.89
CA LYS A 214 13.37 9.75 -26.91
C LYS A 214 12.78 10.72 -27.93
N GLU A 215 11.50 10.58 -28.28
CA GLU A 215 10.83 11.49 -29.21
C GLU A 215 10.65 12.90 -28.66
N LYS A 216 10.33 13.02 -27.35
CA LYS A 216 10.09 14.32 -26.68
C LYS A 216 10.77 14.38 -25.31
N PRO A 217 12.11 14.49 -25.23
CA PRO A 217 12.84 14.33 -23.97
C PRO A 217 12.63 15.46 -22.95
N ILE A 218 12.30 16.68 -23.42
CA ILE A 218 12.22 17.86 -22.55
C ILE A 218 10.81 18.06 -22.00
N LEU A 219 9.84 18.29 -22.89
CA LEU A 219 8.46 18.60 -22.51
C LEU A 219 7.58 17.34 -22.40
N GLY A 220 8.08 16.20 -22.89
CA GLY A 220 7.33 14.95 -22.93
C GLY A 220 6.06 15.08 -23.76
N TRP A 221 5.10 14.20 -23.45
CA TRP A 221 3.78 14.17 -24.05
C TRP A 221 2.73 14.90 -23.20
N GLY A 222 3.14 15.46 -22.06
CA GLY A 222 2.27 16.05 -21.05
C GLY A 222 1.63 15.01 -20.11
N PRO A 223 1.10 15.45 -18.95
CA PRO A 223 0.47 14.55 -17.97
C PRO A 223 -0.67 13.74 -18.58
N GLU A 224 -0.78 12.47 -18.16
CA GLU A 224 -1.82 11.49 -18.55
C GLU A 224 -1.96 11.22 -20.06
N ASN A 225 -0.98 11.64 -20.88
CA ASN A 225 -1.01 11.44 -22.33
C ASN A 225 -0.21 10.19 -22.79
N PHE A 226 -0.03 9.20 -21.91
CA PHE A 226 0.73 7.99 -22.25
C PHE A 226 0.14 7.23 -23.44
N SER A 227 -1.19 7.20 -23.56
CA SER A 227 -1.88 6.57 -24.69
C SER A 227 -1.72 7.32 -26.03
N ILE A 228 -1.25 8.57 -26.02
CA ILE A 228 -0.91 9.30 -27.24
C ILE A 228 0.51 8.94 -27.68
N ALA A 229 1.35 8.53 -26.74
CA ALA A 229 2.74 8.16 -26.98
C ALA A 229 2.94 6.64 -27.19
N PHE A 230 1.86 5.86 -27.04
CA PHE A 230 1.78 4.42 -27.26
C PHE A 230 1.16 4.16 -28.64
#